data_AF-A0A2T0Y3I8-F1
#
_entry.id   AF-A0A2T0Y3I8-F1
#
_cell.length_a   1.000
_cell.length_b   1.000
_cell.length_c   1.000
_cell.angle_alpha   90.00
_cell.angle_beta   90.00
_cell.angle_gamma   90.00
#
_symmetry.space_group_name_H-M   'P 1'
#
loop_
_entity.id
_entity.type
_entity.pdbx_description
1 polymer ?
#
loop_
_entity_poly.entity_id
_entity_poly.type
_entity_poly.pdbx_seq_one_letter_code
_entity_poly.pdbx_strand_id
1 'polypeptide(L)'
;MPDEPERLTEKIARWTEWLQDRREVRAVRWYLAQRGNQLSGGIAYSALFSLGAGLTIGFSVFSAVLGNRPELSEAVFEQIDSWVPGLLKDSPDDAGLVSPDELVRTTAWSWTTVVASIVFLWTAIGVMAALRHSVRSLFEAPVVGVSPVLSKVWQLLGFVILGLMLLASAVASIVSQTVNNQITRWLGDSAVLGWVLSAGTFAVGLVLDTLLVYLVIRVVARVRTRHGRDMLIGCLATGLVASGLRWVGTSAITASAERNVILASIVTVGALLILVNFVARVLLIACAWMYDPPRLEEIARAEETVAWMRRQAEIERVVRRGPGSGRPYSPVVRGVRRGLYDY
;
A
#
# COMPACT_ATOMS: atom_id res chain seq x y z
N MET A 1 25.24 -48.41 9.53
CA MET A 1 24.81 -47.52 8.42
C MET A 1 23.55 -46.84 8.94
N PRO A 2 23.46 -45.50 8.98
CA PRO A 2 22.25 -44.84 9.49
C PRO A 2 21.04 -45.29 8.67
N ASP A 3 19.96 -45.61 9.38
CA ASP A 3 18.77 -46.19 8.80
C ASP A 3 18.16 -45.22 7.78
N GLU A 4 17.62 -45.75 6.68
CA GLU A 4 17.03 -44.98 5.58
C GLU A 4 16.07 -43.83 6.00
N PRO A 5 15.23 -43.95 7.04
CA PRO A 5 14.44 -42.82 7.54
C PRO A 5 15.26 -41.65 8.12
N GLU A 6 16.39 -41.90 8.78
CA GLU A 6 17.23 -40.83 9.36
C GLU A 6 17.94 -40.00 8.28
N ARG A 7 18.35 -40.64 7.19
CA ARG A 7 18.92 -39.93 6.03
C ARG A 7 17.89 -39.03 5.32
N LEU A 8 16.62 -39.44 5.31
CA LEU A 8 15.54 -38.66 4.71
C LEU A 8 15.20 -37.45 5.58
N THR A 9 15.10 -37.61 6.90
CA THR A 9 14.86 -36.49 7.82
C THR A 9 16.02 -35.50 7.82
N GLU A 10 17.27 -35.94 7.78
CA GLU A 10 18.43 -35.04 7.63
C GLU A 10 18.46 -34.29 6.30
N LYS A 11 18.05 -34.93 5.21
CA LYS A 11 17.95 -34.27 3.90
C LYS A 11 16.84 -33.24 3.93
N ILE A 12 15.65 -33.62 4.41
CA ILE A 12 14.50 -32.71 4.53
C ILE A 12 14.88 -31.51 5.42
N ALA A 13 15.53 -31.75 6.57
CA ALA A 13 16.00 -30.69 7.46
C ALA A 13 16.96 -29.71 6.75
N ARG A 14 18.00 -30.22 6.07
CA ARG A 14 18.91 -29.37 5.28
C ARG A 14 18.22 -28.60 4.15
N TRP A 15 17.29 -29.23 3.45
CA TRP A 15 16.51 -28.57 2.41
C TRP A 15 15.61 -27.48 2.99
N THR A 16 15.00 -27.71 4.15
CA THR A 16 14.20 -26.71 4.84
C THR A 16 15.05 -25.55 5.37
N GLU A 17 16.22 -25.82 5.94
CA GLU A 17 17.17 -24.78 6.37
C GLU A 17 17.64 -23.92 5.19
N TRP A 18 18.00 -24.56 4.08
CA TRP A 18 18.39 -23.85 2.85
C TRP A 18 17.25 -22.99 2.28
N LEU A 19 16.00 -23.47 2.32
CA LEU A 19 14.83 -22.69 1.93
C LEU A 19 14.58 -21.54 2.90
N GLN A 20 14.74 -21.75 4.21
CA GLN A 20 14.57 -20.71 5.22
C GLN A 20 15.67 -19.63 5.14
N ASP A 21 16.84 -19.98 4.60
CA ASP A 21 17.95 -19.06 4.35
C ASP A 21 17.75 -18.15 3.14
N ARG A 22 16.79 -18.46 2.26
CA ARG A 22 16.44 -17.59 1.16
C ARG A 22 15.90 -16.26 1.69
N ARG A 23 16.45 -15.15 1.18
CA ARG A 23 16.06 -13.79 1.58
C ARG A 23 14.57 -13.54 1.37
N GLU A 24 13.99 -14.15 0.34
CA GLU A 24 12.57 -14.09 0.02
C GLU A 24 11.72 -14.74 1.11
N VAL A 25 12.12 -15.93 1.59
CA VAL A 25 11.41 -16.64 2.66
C VAL A 25 11.55 -15.91 3.99
N ARG A 26 12.74 -15.39 4.31
CA ARG A 26 12.95 -14.53 5.49
C ARG A 26 12.04 -13.30 5.47
N ALA A 27 11.93 -12.63 4.33
CA ALA A 27 11.07 -11.46 4.18
C ALA A 27 9.58 -11.79 4.40
N VAL A 28 9.10 -12.92 3.87
CA VAL A 28 7.70 -13.35 4.09
C VAL A 28 7.45 -13.74 5.55
N ARG A 29 8.38 -14.49 6.17
CA ARG A 29 8.27 -14.84 7.60
C ARG A 29 8.28 -13.58 8.48
N TRP A 30 9.13 -12.59 8.16
CA TRP A 30 9.18 -11.30 8.83
C TRP A 30 7.88 -10.51 8.69
N TYR A 31 7.34 -10.44 7.47
CA TYR A 31 6.04 -9.83 7.19
C TYR A 31 4.92 -10.46 8.05
N LEU A 32 4.90 -11.79 8.18
CA LEU A 32 3.92 -12.49 9.00
C LEU A 32 4.14 -12.23 10.50
N ALA A 33 5.39 -12.25 10.97
CA ALA A 33 5.76 -11.96 12.36
C ALA A 33 5.32 -10.55 12.78
N GLN A 34 5.46 -9.57 11.89
CA GLN A 34 5.07 -8.17 12.13
C GLN A 34 3.58 -7.90 11.90
N ARG A 35 2.74 -8.95 11.87
CA ARG A 35 1.28 -8.85 11.64
C ARG A 35 0.93 -8.15 10.33
N GLY A 36 1.74 -8.36 9.30
CA GLY A 36 1.61 -7.70 8.00
C GLY A 36 0.23 -7.85 7.34
N ASN A 37 -0.46 -8.97 7.55
CA ASN A 37 -1.82 -9.19 7.05
C ASN A 37 -2.84 -8.23 7.69
N GLN A 38 -2.65 -7.90 8.97
CA GLN A 38 -3.50 -6.95 9.69
C GLN A 38 -3.18 -5.52 9.25
N LEU A 39 -1.89 -5.20 9.07
CA LEU A 39 -1.43 -3.91 8.56
C LEU A 39 -1.98 -3.63 7.15
N SER A 40 -1.91 -4.61 6.24
CA SER A 40 -2.45 -4.47 4.87
C SER A 40 -3.96 -4.27 4.88
N GLY A 41 -4.68 -4.99 5.75
CA GLY A 41 -6.13 -4.83 5.91
C GLY A 41 -6.51 -3.44 6.41
N GLY A 42 -5.76 -2.90 7.37
CA GLY A 42 -5.96 -1.53 7.87
C GLY A 42 -5.73 -0.47 6.78
N ILE A 43 -4.65 -0.61 6.00
CA ILE A 43 -4.38 0.26 4.85
C ILE A 43 -5.53 0.18 3.84
N ALA A 44 -5.98 -1.03 3.49
CA ALA A 44 -7.01 -1.23 2.49
C ALA A 44 -8.36 -0.65 2.89
N TYR A 45 -8.77 -0.85 4.14
CA TYR A 45 -10.00 -0.26 4.68
C TYR A 45 -9.93 1.27 4.61
N SER A 46 -8.87 1.89 5.15
CA SER A 46 -8.74 3.35 5.13
C SER A 46 -8.69 3.89 3.69
N ALA A 47 -7.98 3.21 2.79
CA ALA A 47 -7.87 3.62 1.40
C ALA A 47 -9.20 3.52 0.66
N LEU A 48 -10.01 2.48 0.91
CA LEU A 48 -11.33 2.33 0.27
C LEU A 48 -12.25 3.52 0.61
N PHE A 49 -12.36 3.87 1.89
CA PHE A 49 -13.16 5.03 2.31
C PHE A 49 -12.60 6.35 1.78
N SER A 50 -11.27 6.51 1.77
CA SER A 50 -10.62 7.70 1.21
C SER A 50 -10.85 7.83 -0.29
N LEU A 51 -10.81 6.73 -1.04
CA LEU A 51 -11.06 6.71 -2.48
C LEU A 51 -12.52 7.04 -2.79
N GLY A 52 -13.46 6.47 -2.05
CA GLY A 52 -14.89 6.79 -2.19
C GLY A 52 -15.16 8.28 -1.95
N ALA A 53 -14.69 8.82 -0.82
CA ALA A 53 -14.85 10.23 -0.51
C ALA A 53 -14.12 11.14 -1.52
N GLY A 54 -12.93 10.73 -1.98
CA GLY A 54 -12.16 11.44 -3.01
C GLY A 54 -12.87 11.46 -4.36
N LEU A 55 -13.48 10.36 -4.76
CA LEU A 55 -14.28 10.27 -5.99
C LEU A 55 -15.51 11.17 -5.92
N THR A 56 -16.24 11.16 -4.81
CA THR A 56 -17.41 12.04 -4.61
C THR A 56 -17.03 13.52 -4.70
N ILE A 57 -15.93 13.92 -4.05
CA ILE A 57 -15.45 15.31 -4.12
C ILE A 57 -14.94 15.63 -5.52
N GLY A 58 -14.16 14.75 -6.13
CA GLY A 58 -13.65 14.90 -7.49
C GLY A 58 -14.79 15.10 -8.49
N PHE A 59 -15.84 14.29 -8.39
CA PHE A 59 -17.05 14.44 -9.20
C PHE A 59 -17.77 15.76 -8.91
N SER A 60 -17.89 16.16 -7.65
CA SER A 60 -18.53 17.44 -7.28
C SER A 60 -17.77 18.65 -7.83
N VAL A 61 -16.44 18.64 -7.74
CA VAL A 61 -15.58 19.68 -8.33
C VAL A 61 -15.67 19.65 -9.84
N PHE A 62 -15.64 18.47 -10.46
CA PHE A 62 -15.77 18.30 -11.90
C PHE A 62 -17.11 18.86 -12.42
N SER A 63 -18.24 18.45 -11.82
CA SER A 63 -19.59 18.94 -12.15
C SER A 63 -19.68 20.47 -12.03
N ALA A 64 -19.07 21.05 -10.99
CA ALA A 64 -19.10 22.50 -10.81
C ALA A 64 -18.20 23.26 -11.79
N VAL A 65 -17.05 22.69 -12.18
CA VAL A 65 -16.19 23.27 -13.23
C VAL A 65 -16.91 23.24 -14.58
N LEU A 66 -17.57 22.13 -14.89
CA LEU A 66 -18.39 21.97 -16.09
C LEU A 66 -19.53 23.00 -16.10
N GLY A 67 -20.25 23.14 -14.99
CA GLY A 67 -21.34 24.11 -14.87
C GLY A 67 -20.97 25.57 -14.97
N ASN A 68 -19.68 25.90 -14.82
CA ASN A 68 -19.17 27.25 -14.98
C ASN A 68 -18.56 27.50 -16.38
N ARG A 69 -18.51 26.48 -17.25
CA ARG A 69 -17.92 26.55 -18.61
C ARG A 69 -18.77 25.77 -19.61
N PRO A 70 -19.83 26.39 -20.17
CA PRO A 70 -20.76 25.72 -21.09
C PRO A 70 -20.07 25.08 -22.30
N GLU A 71 -19.03 25.71 -22.86
CA GLU A 71 -18.23 25.15 -23.95
C GLU A 71 -17.54 23.82 -23.60
N LEU A 72 -17.11 23.63 -22.34
CA LEU A 72 -16.52 22.36 -21.89
C LEU A 72 -17.58 21.31 -21.60
N SER A 73 -18.75 21.73 -21.12
CA SER A 73 -19.90 20.84 -20.93
C SER A 73 -20.33 20.22 -22.24
N GLU A 74 -20.48 21.05 -23.27
CA GLU A 74 -20.91 20.64 -24.60
C GLU A 74 -19.92 19.66 -25.23
N ALA A 75 -18.61 19.95 -25.17
CA ALA A 75 -17.57 19.04 -25.65
C ALA A 75 -17.55 17.68 -24.90
N VAL A 76 -17.79 17.67 -23.59
CA VAL A 76 -17.86 16.43 -22.80
C VAL A 76 -19.12 15.64 -23.15
N PHE A 77 -20.25 16.30 -23.33
CA PHE A 77 -21.52 15.66 -23.70
C PHE A 77 -21.47 15.08 -25.11
N GLU A 78 -20.91 15.79 -26.08
CA GLU A 78 -20.69 15.31 -27.44
C GLU A 78 -19.77 14.07 -27.45
N GLN A 79 -18.74 14.05 -26.59
CA GLN A 79 -17.88 12.88 -26.43
C GLN A 79 -18.63 11.68 -25.81
N ILE A 80 -19.47 11.92 -24.81
CA ILE A 80 -20.29 10.88 -24.16
C ILE A 80 -21.28 10.28 -25.14
N ASP A 81 -21.97 11.11 -25.92
CA ASP A 81 -22.94 10.66 -26.93
C ASP A 81 -22.25 9.85 -28.05
N SER A 82 -21.01 10.21 -28.40
CA SER A 82 -20.19 9.41 -29.34
C SER A 82 -19.88 8.00 -28.84
N TRP A 83 -19.80 7.80 -27.52
CA TRP A 83 -19.47 6.51 -26.91
C TRP A 83 -20.70 5.68 -26.59
N VAL A 84 -21.80 6.32 -26.22
CA VAL A 84 -23.08 5.66 -25.93
C VAL A 84 -24.22 6.51 -26.49
N PRO A 85 -24.58 6.26 -27.77
CA PRO A 85 -25.65 7.00 -28.43
C PRO A 85 -26.97 6.84 -27.66
N GLY A 86 -27.64 7.95 -27.32
CA GLY A 86 -28.96 7.95 -26.69
C GLY A 86 -28.99 7.95 -25.16
N LEU A 87 -27.86 8.22 -24.49
CA LEU A 87 -27.84 8.44 -23.03
C LEU A 87 -28.36 9.83 -22.61
N LEU A 88 -28.09 10.85 -23.42
CA LEU A 88 -28.39 12.24 -23.14
C LEU A 88 -29.65 12.68 -23.90
N LYS A 89 -30.54 13.44 -23.25
CA LYS A 89 -31.67 14.08 -23.94
C LYS A 89 -31.20 15.35 -24.62
N ASP A 90 -31.16 15.36 -25.95
CA ASP A 90 -30.86 16.55 -26.75
C ASP A 90 -32.13 17.37 -27.06
N SER A 91 -33.33 16.80 -26.80
CA SER A 91 -34.62 17.48 -26.96
C SER A 91 -35.72 16.90 -26.06
N PRO A 92 -36.81 17.65 -25.78
CA PRO A 92 -37.89 17.22 -24.89
C PRO A 92 -38.59 15.92 -25.32
N ASP A 93 -38.59 15.63 -26.62
CA ASP A 93 -39.19 14.44 -27.24
C ASP A 93 -38.22 13.26 -27.43
N ASP A 94 -36.98 13.38 -26.93
CA ASP A 94 -35.95 12.36 -27.12
C ASP A 94 -35.93 11.31 -25.99
N ALA A 95 -35.64 10.06 -26.34
CA ALA A 95 -35.72 8.88 -25.47
C ALA A 95 -34.50 8.70 -24.55
N GLY A 96 -33.78 9.78 -24.23
CA GLY A 96 -32.63 9.78 -23.32
C GLY A 96 -33.03 9.56 -21.86
N LEU A 97 -32.16 8.91 -21.08
CA LEU A 97 -32.44 8.50 -19.70
C LEU A 97 -32.08 9.59 -18.66
N VAL A 98 -31.23 10.56 -18.99
CA VAL A 98 -30.73 11.58 -18.05
C VAL A 98 -30.64 12.96 -18.72
N SER A 99 -31.20 13.98 -18.05
CA SER A 99 -31.13 15.39 -18.49
C SER A 99 -29.81 16.07 -18.08
N PRO A 100 -29.10 16.75 -19.01
CA PRO A 100 -27.82 17.44 -18.73
C PRO A 100 -27.90 18.43 -17.56
N ASP A 101 -29.05 19.08 -17.37
CA ASP A 101 -29.29 20.07 -16.32
C ASP A 101 -29.30 19.49 -14.89
N GLU A 102 -29.52 18.17 -14.73
CA GLU A 102 -29.43 17.51 -13.42
C GLU A 102 -28.00 17.12 -13.05
N LEU A 103 -27.12 16.94 -14.06
CA LEU A 103 -25.72 16.53 -13.88
C LEU A 103 -24.79 17.70 -13.59
N VAL A 104 -25.21 18.92 -13.92
CA VAL A 104 -24.37 20.12 -13.91
C VAL A 104 -24.88 21.12 -12.86
N ARG A 105 -24.16 21.24 -11.74
CA ARG A 105 -24.51 22.22 -10.70
C ARG A 105 -23.65 23.48 -10.84
N THR A 106 -24.29 24.64 -10.89
CA THR A 106 -23.63 25.96 -11.00
C THR A 106 -22.86 26.39 -9.74
N THR A 107 -23.08 25.72 -8.59
CA THR A 107 -22.38 26.05 -7.33
C THR A 107 -21.71 24.81 -6.73
N ALA A 108 -20.37 24.82 -6.66
CA ALA A 108 -19.56 23.77 -6.01
C ALA A 108 -19.70 23.74 -4.48
N TRP A 109 -20.07 24.88 -3.90
CA TRP A 109 -20.09 25.12 -2.46
C TRP A 109 -21.48 24.87 -1.88
N SER A 110 -21.64 23.71 -1.24
CA SER A 110 -22.78 23.40 -0.38
C SER A 110 -22.26 22.98 0.99
N TRP A 111 -23.10 23.08 2.03
CA TRP A 111 -22.75 22.55 3.35
C TRP A 111 -22.30 21.07 3.27
N THR A 112 -22.93 20.30 2.39
CA THR A 112 -22.60 18.91 2.12
C THR A 112 -21.18 18.74 1.56
N THR A 113 -20.74 19.60 0.62
CA THR A 113 -19.37 19.52 0.06
C THR A 113 -18.31 19.94 1.07
N VAL A 114 -18.63 20.87 1.98
CA VAL A 114 -17.74 21.23 3.11
C VAL A 114 -17.56 20.06 4.07
N VAL A 115 -18.66 19.45 4.52
CA VAL A 115 -18.61 18.30 5.43
C VAL A 115 -17.90 17.11 4.75
N ALA A 116 -18.21 16.82 3.49
CA ALA A 116 -17.53 15.78 2.73
C ALA A 116 -16.02 16.03 2.62
N SER A 117 -15.60 17.27 2.38
CA SER A 117 -14.18 17.65 2.29
C SER A 117 -13.44 17.44 3.61
N ILE A 118 -14.07 17.77 4.74
CA ILE A 118 -13.49 17.54 6.07
C ILE A 118 -13.33 16.04 6.34
N VAL A 119 -14.38 15.25 6.08
CA VAL A 119 -14.36 13.78 6.26
C VAL A 119 -13.31 13.14 5.35
N PHE A 120 -13.22 13.59 4.11
CA PHE A 120 -12.21 13.14 3.17
C PHE A 120 -10.80 13.45 3.65
N LEU A 121 -10.53 14.69 4.06
CA LEU A 121 -9.21 15.09 4.53
C LEU A 121 -8.81 14.29 5.78
N TRP A 122 -9.76 14.09 6.70
CA TRP A 122 -9.55 13.25 7.89
C TRP A 122 -9.19 11.81 7.50
N THR A 123 -9.93 11.22 6.56
CA THR A 123 -9.73 9.84 6.11
C THR A 123 -8.42 9.69 5.34
N ALA A 124 -8.09 10.64 4.47
CA ALA A 124 -6.85 10.70 3.69
C ALA A 124 -5.61 10.81 4.58
N ILE A 125 -5.66 11.67 5.61
CA ILE A 125 -4.61 11.75 6.64
C ILE A 125 -4.48 10.41 7.36
N GLY A 126 -5.61 9.76 7.69
CA GLY A 126 -5.65 8.42 8.28
C GLY A 126 -4.96 7.36 7.42
N VAL A 127 -5.16 7.38 6.10
CA VAL A 127 -4.46 6.49 5.15
C VAL A 127 -2.95 6.70 5.23
N MET A 128 -2.49 7.96 5.19
CA MET A 128 -1.06 8.27 5.26
C MET A 128 -0.45 7.87 6.60
N ALA A 129 -1.20 8.01 7.70
CA ALA A 129 -0.80 7.52 9.01
C ALA A 129 -0.66 6.00 9.02
N ALA A 130 -1.69 5.27 8.58
CA ALA A 130 -1.70 3.80 8.52
C ALA A 130 -0.56 3.26 7.66
N LEU A 131 -0.33 3.86 6.49
CA LEU A 131 0.74 3.51 5.57
C LEU A 131 2.12 3.75 6.21
N ARG A 132 2.33 4.93 6.80
CA ARG A 132 3.57 5.26 7.51
C ARG A 132 3.85 4.30 8.65
N HIS A 133 2.85 4.03 9.49
CA HIS A 133 3.01 3.12 10.63
C HIS A 133 3.32 1.70 10.17
N SER A 134 2.61 1.20 9.17
CA SER A 134 2.83 -0.13 8.62
C SER A 134 4.23 -0.28 8.05
N VAL A 135 4.66 0.62 7.16
CA VAL A 135 6.00 0.55 6.57
C VAL A 135 7.09 0.68 7.64
N ARG A 136 6.98 1.65 8.56
CA ARG A 136 7.98 1.82 9.64
C ARG A 136 8.06 0.62 10.57
N SER A 137 6.94 -0.05 10.85
CA SER A 137 6.93 -1.25 11.68
C SER A 137 7.74 -2.38 11.07
N LEU A 138 7.78 -2.50 9.74
CA LEU A 138 8.55 -3.53 9.04
C LEU A 138 10.05 -3.24 9.00
N PHE A 139 10.43 -1.96 9.03
CA PHE A 139 11.84 -1.53 9.06
C PHE A 139 12.39 -1.39 10.49
N GLU A 140 11.64 -1.82 11.51
CA GLU A 140 11.94 -1.61 12.94
C GLU A 140 12.34 -0.17 13.26
N ALA A 141 11.83 0.78 12.47
CA ALA A 141 12.22 2.17 12.58
C ALA A 141 11.51 2.76 13.80
N PRO A 142 12.25 3.29 14.80
CA PRO A 142 11.63 3.80 16.02
C PRO A 142 10.61 4.88 15.67
N VAL A 143 9.48 4.87 16.37
CA VAL A 143 8.49 5.95 16.27
C VAL A 143 9.15 7.19 16.87
N VAL A 144 9.77 8.01 16.03
CA VAL A 144 10.40 9.25 16.48
C VAL A 144 9.31 10.08 17.16
N GLY A 145 9.58 10.56 18.37
CA GLY A 145 8.68 11.44 19.14
C GLY A 145 8.56 12.83 18.50
N VAL A 146 8.05 12.91 17.28
CA VAL A 146 7.62 14.16 16.66
C VAL A 146 6.31 14.61 17.29
N SER A 147 6.16 15.93 17.45
CA SER A 147 4.92 16.52 17.95
C SER A 147 3.72 16.04 17.10
N PRO A 148 2.54 15.79 17.70
CA PRO A 148 1.36 15.28 16.99
C PRO A 148 0.98 16.13 15.78
N VAL A 149 1.15 17.45 15.89
CA VAL A 149 0.88 18.43 14.82
C VAL A 149 1.83 18.23 13.64
N LEU A 150 3.14 18.12 13.89
CA LEU A 150 4.13 17.96 12.83
C LEU A 150 3.93 16.62 12.08
N SER A 151 3.53 15.57 12.79
CA SER A 151 3.17 14.29 12.16
C SER A 151 2.02 14.45 11.17
N LYS A 152 0.96 15.18 11.54
CA LYS A 152 -0.18 15.46 10.64
C LYS A 152 0.20 16.29 9.43
N VAL A 153 1.05 17.30 9.59
CA VAL A 153 1.56 18.11 8.47
C VAL A 153 2.29 17.25 7.45
N TRP A 154 3.15 16.34 7.90
CA TRP A 154 3.85 15.41 7.00
C TRP A 154 2.92 14.40 6.33
N GLN A 155 1.87 13.94 7.03
CA GLN A 155 0.85 13.08 6.44
C GLN A 155 0.08 13.83 5.34
N LEU A 156 -0.28 15.09 5.57
CA LEU A 156 -0.96 15.92 4.57
C LEU A 156 -0.06 16.21 3.36
N LEU A 157 1.22 16.52 3.59
CA LEU A 157 2.18 16.69 2.49
C LEU A 157 2.35 15.39 1.68
N GLY A 158 2.47 14.25 2.37
CA GLY A 158 2.53 12.94 1.73
C GLY A 158 1.29 12.65 0.89
N PHE A 159 0.11 13.01 1.42
CA PHE A 159 -1.15 12.91 0.69
C PHE A 159 -1.16 13.76 -0.58
N VAL A 160 -0.77 15.03 -0.50
CA VAL A 160 -0.71 15.92 -1.68
C VAL A 160 0.27 15.40 -2.73
N ILE A 161 1.47 14.98 -2.32
CA ILE A 161 2.48 14.46 -3.25
C ILE A 161 1.99 13.20 -3.95
N LEU A 162 1.43 12.24 -3.20
CA LEU A 162 0.91 11.01 -3.78
C LEU A 162 -0.34 11.24 -4.63
N GLY A 163 -1.20 12.17 -4.24
CA GLY A 163 -2.35 12.61 -5.03
C GLY A 163 -1.93 13.21 -6.37
N LEU A 164 -0.96 14.13 -6.36
CA LEU A 164 -0.39 14.72 -7.57
C LEU A 164 0.28 13.66 -8.46
N MET A 165 1.00 12.71 -7.86
CA MET A 165 1.62 11.60 -8.59
C MET A 165 0.57 10.70 -9.26
N LEU A 166 -0.53 10.40 -8.56
CA LEU A 166 -1.66 9.64 -9.11
C LEU A 166 -2.35 10.40 -10.25
N LEU A 167 -2.55 11.72 -10.11
CA LEU A 167 -3.09 12.56 -11.17
C LEU A 167 -2.17 12.60 -12.38
N ALA A 168 -0.86 12.75 -12.17
CA ALA A 168 0.15 12.67 -13.23
C ALA A 168 0.10 11.31 -13.94
N SER A 169 -0.10 10.22 -13.19
CA SER A 169 -0.29 8.89 -13.77
C SER A 169 -1.55 8.78 -14.62
N ALA A 170 -2.66 9.36 -14.19
CA ALA A 170 -3.89 9.37 -14.99
C ALA A 170 -3.74 10.18 -16.28
N VAL A 171 -3.14 11.38 -16.19
CA VAL A 171 -2.85 12.22 -17.36
C VAL A 171 -1.89 11.52 -18.32
N ALA A 172 -0.84 10.89 -17.81
CA ALA A 172 0.11 10.13 -18.62
C ALA A 172 -0.57 8.98 -19.37
N SER A 173 -1.52 8.28 -18.74
CA SER A 173 -2.31 7.23 -19.40
C SER A 173 -3.15 7.78 -20.56
N ILE A 174 -3.85 8.90 -20.36
CA ILE A 174 -4.67 9.54 -21.40
C ILE A 174 -3.79 10.02 -22.55
N VAL A 175 -2.69 10.70 -22.25
CA VAL A 175 -1.73 11.19 -23.25
C VAL A 175 -1.15 10.02 -24.04
N SER A 176 -0.79 8.93 -23.39
CA SER A 176 -0.29 7.72 -24.06
C SER A 176 -1.31 7.17 -25.04
N GLN A 177 -2.59 7.14 -24.66
CA GLN A 177 -3.66 6.66 -25.54
C GLN A 177 -3.87 7.57 -26.75
N THR A 178 -3.86 8.90 -26.56
CA THR A 178 -3.95 9.88 -27.66
C THR A 178 -2.77 9.77 -28.62
N VAL A 179 -1.55 9.65 -28.08
CA VAL A 179 -0.32 9.49 -28.87
C VAL A 179 -0.37 8.19 -29.66
N ASN A 180 -0.76 7.07 -29.03
CA ASN A 180 -0.92 5.79 -29.71
C ASN A 180 -1.92 5.89 -30.87
N ASN A 181 -3.11 6.47 -30.63
CA ASN A 181 -4.13 6.66 -31.65
C ASN A 181 -3.63 7.51 -32.84
N GLN A 182 -2.88 8.58 -32.55
CA GLN A 182 -2.32 9.44 -33.60
C GLN A 182 -1.23 8.73 -34.40
N ILE A 183 -0.35 7.98 -33.75
CA ILE A 183 0.72 7.22 -34.41
C ILE A 183 0.10 6.14 -35.32
N THR A 184 -0.90 5.40 -34.85
CA THR A 184 -1.60 4.39 -35.65
C THR A 184 -2.32 4.98 -36.86
N ARG A 185 -2.88 6.20 -36.74
CA ARG A 185 -3.48 6.92 -37.89
C ARG A 185 -2.47 7.29 -38.97
N TRP A 186 -1.22 7.60 -38.59
CA TRP A 186 -0.18 8.06 -39.53
C TRP A 186 0.61 6.91 -40.16
N LEU A 187 0.95 5.89 -39.38
CA LEU A 187 1.79 4.76 -39.81
C LEU A 187 0.98 3.53 -40.24
N GLY A 188 -0.34 3.56 -40.07
CA GLY A 188 -1.23 2.43 -40.34
C GLY A 188 -1.22 1.39 -39.22
N ASP A 189 -2.15 0.43 -39.33
CA ASP A 189 -2.34 -0.61 -38.33
C ASP A 189 -1.42 -1.81 -38.64
N SER A 190 -0.26 -1.87 -37.98
CA SER A 190 0.64 -3.01 -38.08
C SER A 190 0.84 -3.66 -36.72
N ALA A 191 0.85 -4.99 -36.69
CA ALA A 191 0.96 -5.76 -35.44
C ALA A 191 2.24 -5.42 -34.65
N VAL A 192 3.34 -5.11 -35.34
CA VAL A 192 4.61 -4.71 -34.73
C VAL A 192 4.50 -3.33 -34.07
N LEU A 193 3.90 -2.36 -34.76
CA LEU A 193 3.69 -1.00 -34.23
C LEU A 193 2.76 -1.04 -33.01
N GLY A 194 1.67 -1.81 -33.08
CA GLY A 194 0.74 -2.00 -31.96
C GLY A 194 1.41 -2.61 -30.73
N TRP A 195 2.31 -3.59 -30.91
CA TRP A 195 3.09 -4.17 -29.82
C TRP A 195 4.07 -3.18 -29.20
N VAL A 196 4.81 -2.41 -30.01
CA VAL A 196 5.76 -1.39 -29.53
C VAL A 196 5.04 -0.28 -28.75
N LEU A 197 3.91 0.21 -29.25
CA LEU A 197 3.11 1.25 -28.58
C LEU A 197 2.54 0.74 -27.25
N SER A 198 2.04 -0.49 -27.23
CA SER A 198 1.53 -1.14 -26.02
C SER A 198 2.64 -1.33 -24.98
N ALA A 199 3.81 -1.81 -25.41
CA ALA A 199 4.98 -1.96 -24.55
C ALA A 199 5.46 -0.61 -23.99
N GLY A 200 5.44 0.45 -24.80
CA GLY A 200 5.76 1.82 -24.37
C GLY A 200 4.80 2.35 -23.31
N THR A 201 3.49 2.18 -23.53
CA THR A 201 2.46 2.60 -22.55
C THR A 201 2.58 1.81 -21.25
N PHE A 202 2.81 0.49 -21.35
CA PHE A 202 3.06 -0.34 -20.16
C PHE A 202 4.33 0.08 -19.42
N ALA A 203 5.41 0.40 -20.12
CA ALA A 203 6.66 0.86 -19.52
C ALA A 203 6.48 2.20 -18.79
N VAL A 204 5.74 3.16 -19.37
CA VAL A 204 5.41 4.43 -18.70
C VAL A 204 4.60 4.17 -17.43
N GLY A 205 3.56 3.34 -17.50
CA GLY A 205 2.78 2.94 -16.34
C GLY A 205 3.63 2.30 -15.24
N LEU A 206 4.52 1.38 -15.62
CA LEU A 206 5.45 0.71 -14.71
C LEU A 206 6.39 1.69 -14.02
N VAL A 207 6.92 2.68 -14.75
CA VAL A 207 7.79 3.72 -14.19
C VAL A 207 7.03 4.57 -13.18
N LEU A 208 5.78 4.95 -13.49
CA LEU A 208 4.96 5.76 -12.59
C LEU A 208 4.55 4.97 -11.34
N ASP A 209 4.16 3.70 -11.47
CA ASP A 209 3.84 2.83 -10.32
C ASP A 209 5.09 2.60 -9.46
N THR A 210 6.26 2.38 -10.07
CA THR A 210 7.55 2.25 -9.36
C THR A 210 7.90 3.54 -8.60
N LEU A 211 7.73 4.70 -9.24
CA LEU A 211 7.97 6.00 -8.64
C LEU A 211 7.00 6.29 -7.49
N LEU A 212 5.74 5.88 -7.62
CA LEU A 212 4.74 5.99 -6.56
C LEU A 212 5.16 5.17 -5.33
N VAL A 213 5.57 3.92 -5.52
CA VAL A 213 6.08 3.07 -4.41
C VAL A 213 7.33 3.69 -3.77
N TYR A 214 8.25 4.20 -4.59
CA TYR A 214 9.43 4.91 -4.11
C TYR A 214 9.06 6.13 -3.25
N LEU A 215 8.09 6.94 -3.68
CA LEU A 215 7.60 8.09 -2.94
C LEU A 215 6.94 7.69 -1.62
N VAL A 216 6.14 6.61 -1.62
CA VAL A 216 5.56 6.07 -0.37
C VAL A 216 6.66 5.74 0.64
N ILE A 217 7.70 5.02 0.24
CA ILE A 217 8.77 4.60 1.16
C ILE A 217 9.61 5.80 1.63
N ARG A 218 9.99 6.70 0.71
CA ARG A 218 10.90 7.81 1.02
C ARG A 218 10.22 9.00 1.68
N VAL A 219 9.03 9.39 1.19
CA VAL A 219 8.32 10.60 1.65
C VAL A 219 7.42 10.28 2.83
N VAL A 220 6.60 9.22 2.73
CA VAL A 220 5.59 8.89 3.75
C VAL A 220 6.22 8.13 4.92
N ALA A 221 6.93 7.03 4.65
CA ALA A 221 7.53 6.23 5.72
C ALA A 221 8.81 6.88 6.28
N ARG A 222 9.50 7.71 5.49
CA ARG A 222 10.78 8.36 5.83
C ARG A 222 11.82 7.37 6.31
N VAL A 223 11.86 6.21 5.67
CA VAL A 223 12.87 5.20 5.94
C VAL A 223 13.98 5.33 4.92
N ARG A 224 15.23 5.20 5.38
CA ARG A 224 16.39 5.07 4.51
C ARG A 224 16.75 3.60 4.47
N THR A 225 16.68 2.98 3.29
CA THR A 225 17.23 1.64 3.10
C THR A 225 18.75 1.71 3.18
N ARG A 226 19.38 0.63 3.66
CA ARG A 226 20.84 0.53 3.75
C ARG A 226 21.50 0.50 2.36
N HIS A 227 20.82 -0.07 1.37
CA HIS A 227 21.26 -0.14 -0.02
C HIS A 227 20.23 0.51 -0.96
N GLY A 228 20.67 1.46 -1.79
CA GLY A 228 19.80 2.14 -2.76
C GLY A 228 19.33 1.24 -3.91
N ARG A 229 20.14 0.24 -4.29
CA ARG A 229 19.81 -0.73 -5.34
C ARG A 229 18.64 -1.63 -4.94
N ASP A 230 18.66 -2.14 -3.71
CA ASP A 230 17.58 -2.98 -3.18
C ASP A 230 16.25 -2.22 -3.10
N MET A 231 16.30 -0.92 -2.79
CA MET A 231 15.10 -0.07 -2.82
C MET A 231 14.54 0.05 -4.23
N LEU A 232 15.38 0.30 -5.24
CA LEU A 232 14.91 0.36 -6.62
C LEU A 232 14.34 -0.99 -7.06
N ILE A 233 15.03 -2.11 -6.79
CA ILE A 233 14.57 -3.45 -7.17
C ILE A 233 13.23 -3.78 -6.51
N GLY A 234 13.07 -3.53 -5.20
CA GLY A 234 11.82 -3.81 -4.52
C GLY A 234 10.68 -2.86 -4.94
N CYS A 235 10.98 -1.59 -5.26
CA CYS A 235 9.99 -0.68 -5.85
C CYS A 235 9.55 -1.16 -7.23
N LEU A 236 10.50 -1.59 -8.06
CA LEU A 236 10.25 -2.04 -9.43
C LEU A 236 9.47 -3.37 -9.43
N ALA A 237 9.81 -4.30 -8.54
CA ALA A 237 9.06 -5.53 -8.34
C ALA A 237 7.61 -5.26 -7.86
N THR A 238 7.44 -4.34 -6.90
CA THR A 238 6.11 -3.93 -6.43
C THR A 238 5.31 -3.26 -7.55
N GLY A 239 5.94 -2.35 -8.29
CA GLY A 239 5.37 -1.68 -9.45
C GLY A 239 4.93 -2.68 -10.51
N LEU A 240 5.77 -3.66 -10.84
CA LEU A 240 5.47 -4.70 -11.82
C LEU A 240 4.24 -5.52 -11.42
N VAL A 241 4.16 -5.92 -10.15
CA VAL A 241 3.01 -6.65 -9.63
C VAL A 241 1.75 -5.77 -9.64
N ALA A 242 1.87 -4.49 -9.27
CA ALA A 242 0.74 -3.55 -9.30
C ALA A 242 0.22 -3.32 -10.72
N SER A 243 1.11 -3.06 -11.68
CA SER A 243 0.75 -2.86 -13.09
C SER A 243 0.16 -4.12 -13.71
N GLY A 244 0.76 -5.29 -13.46
CA GLY A 244 0.24 -6.58 -13.94
C GLY A 244 -1.14 -6.90 -13.36
N LEU A 245 -1.35 -6.62 -12.08
CA LEU A 245 -2.65 -6.81 -11.44
C LEU A 245 -3.70 -5.83 -11.98
N ARG A 246 -3.31 -4.61 -12.34
CA ARG A 246 -4.20 -3.65 -13.01
C ARG A 246 -4.70 -4.21 -14.34
N TRP A 247 -3.79 -4.77 -15.13
CA TRP A 247 -4.12 -5.37 -16.43
C TRP A 247 -5.11 -6.54 -16.28
N VAL A 248 -4.83 -7.44 -15.34
CA VAL A 248 -5.75 -8.55 -15.00
C VAL A 248 -7.07 -8.02 -14.45
N GLY A 249 -7.03 -7.02 -13.55
CA GLY A 249 -8.20 -6.41 -12.95
C GLY A 249 -9.15 -5.79 -13.98
N THR A 250 -8.62 -5.07 -14.97
CA THR A 250 -9.40 -4.50 -16.06
C THR A 250 -10.09 -5.59 -16.89
N SER A 251 -9.41 -6.71 -17.16
CA SER A 251 -9.98 -7.85 -17.90
C SER A 251 -11.06 -8.62 -17.11
N ALA A 252 -10.90 -8.74 -15.79
CA ALA A 252 -11.84 -9.47 -14.93
C ALA A 252 -13.15 -8.68 -14.70
N ILE A 253 -13.06 -7.35 -14.57
CA ILE A 253 -14.24 -6.49 -14.37
C ILE A 253 -15.10 -6.45 -15.63
N THR A 254 -14.48 -6.42 -16.81
CA THR A 254 -15.22 -6.47 -18.09
C THR A 254 -15.94 -7.80 -18.28
N ALA A 255 -15.35 -8.93 -17.86
CA ALA A 255 -16.00 -10.24 -17.93
C ALA A 255 -17.15 -10.45 -16.93
N SER A 256 -17.18 -9.70 -15.81
CA SER A 256 -18.17 -9.88 -14.75
C SER A 256 -19.40 -8.98 -14.87
N ALA A 257 -19.38 -7.98 -15.75
CA ALA A 257 -20.46 -7.00 -15.89
C ALA A 257 -21.76 -7.57 -16.50
N GLU A 258 -21.72 -8.75 -17.10
CA GLU A 258 -22.81 -9.28 -17.93
C GLU A 258 -23.94 -9.98 -17.15
N ARG A 259 -23.81 -10.22 -15.84
CA ARG A 259 -24.73 -11.15 -15.13
C ARG A 259 -25.65 -10.57 -14.06
N ASN A 260 -25.46 -9.34 -13.53
CA ASN A 260 -26.45 -8.63 -12.68
C ASN A 260 -25.95 -7.25 -12.17
N VAL A 261 -26.75 -6.19 -12.33
CA VAL A 261 -26.39 -4.79 -11.97
C VAL A 261 -26.23 -4.57 -10.46
N ILE A 262 -27.08 -5.18 -9.62
CA ILE A 262 -26.99 -5.03 -8.15
C ILE A 262 -25.72 -5.70 -7.61
N LEU A 263 -25.41 -6.90 -8.12
CA LEU A 263 -24.17 -7.61 -7.78
C LEU A 263 -22.94 -6.84 -8.28
N ALA A 264 -23.03 -6.16 -9.41
CA ALA A 264 -21.91 -5.42 -9.99
C ALA A 264 -21.34 -4.34 -9.04
N SER A 265 -22.19 -3.61 -8.31
CA SER A 265 -21.70 -2.56 -7.37
C SER A 265 -20.93 -3.15 -6.18
N ILE A 266 -21.49 -4.18 -5.53
CA ILE A 266 -20.84 -4.89 -4.41
C ILE A 266 -19.56 -5.58 -4.89
N VAL A 267 -19.61 -6.25 -6.04
CA VAL A 267 -18.43 -6.90 -6.66
C VAL A 267 -17.36 -5.87 -6.98
N THR A 268 -17.72 -4.68 -7.47
CA THR A 268 -16.75 -3.60 -7.76
C THR A 268 -16.07 -3.11 -6.49
N VAL A 269 -16.83 -2.84 -5.43
CA VAL A 269 -16.27 -2.42 -4.13
C VAL A 269 -15.41 -3.53 -3.51
N GLY A 270 -15.87 -4.78 -3.58
CA GLY A 270 -15.13 -5.95 -3.11
C GLY A 270 -13.84 -6.19 -3.89
N ALA A 271 -13.89 -6.09 -5.22
CA ALA A 271 -12.73 -6.20 -6.09
C ALA A 271 -11.72 -5.09 -5.82
N LEU A 272 -12.18 -3.84 -5.63
CA LEU A 272 -11.33 -2.72 -5.25
C LEU A 272 -10.67 -2.95 -3.88
N LEU A 273 -11.43 -3.43 -2.88
CA LEU A 273 -10.88 -3.75 -1.57
C LEU A 273 -9.83 -4.86 -1.65
N ILE A 274 -10.09 -5.93 -2.40
CA ILE A 274 -9.14 -7.03 -2.64
C ILE A 274 -7.89 -6.49 -3.35
N LEU A 275 -8.06 -5.67 -4.39
CA LEU A 275 -6.98 -5.07 -5.16
C LEU A 275 -6.07 -4.22 -4.27
N VAL A 276 -6.66 -3.28 -3.51
CA VAL A 276 -5.91 -2.39 -2.63
C VAL A 276 -5.22 -3.17 -1.52
N ASN A 277 -5.91 -4.14 -0.91
CA ASN A 277 -5.31 -5.01 0.09
C ASN A 277 -4.13 -5.81 -0.49
N PHE A 278 -4.28 -6.38 -1.68
CA PHE A 278 -3.21 -7.13 -2.33
C PHE A 278 -2.00 -6.24 -2.63
N VAL A 279 -2.21 -5.05 -3.21
CA VAL A 279 -1.12 -4.09 -3.46
C VAL A 279 -0.43 -3.69 -2.15
N ALA A 280 -1.19 -3.45 -1.07
CA ALA A 280 -0.62 -3.17 0.24
C ALA A 280 0.20 -4.35 0.78
N ARG A 281 -0.25 -5.60 0.59
CA ARG A 281 0.52 -6.79 0.97
C ARG A 281 1.84 -6.87 0.21
N VAL A 282 1.80 -6.72 -1.11
CA VAL A 282 3.00 -6.77 -1.96
C VAL A 282 3.97 -5.66 -1.56
N LEU A 283 3.48 -4.45 -1.35
CA LEU A 283 4.28 -3.32 -0.85
C LEU A 283 4.97 -3.66 0.47
N LEU A 284 4.24 -4.22 1.44
CA LEU A 284 4.80 -4.57 2.74
C LEU A 284 5.79 -5.74 2.64
N ILE A 285 5.51 -6.77 1.84
CA ILE A 285 6.47 -7.87 1.59
C ILE A 285 7.75 -7.32 0.94
N ALA A 286 7.64 -6.40 -0.01
CA ALA A 286 8.79 -5.73 -0.61
C ALA A 286 9.55 -4.88 0.42
N CYS A 287 8.87 -4.19 1.33
CA CYS A 287 9.52 -3.48 2.45
C CYS A 287 10.29 -4.44 3.36
N ALA A 288 9.71 -5.60 3.70
CA ALA A 288 10.40 -6.64 4.47
C ALA A 288 11.63 -7.16 3.73
N TRP A 289 11.53 -7.36 2.41
CA TRP A 289 12.66 -7.78 1.59
C TRP A 289 13.77 -6.73 1.53
N MET A 290 13.42 -5.45 1.43
CA MET A 290 14.36 -4.32 1.48
C MET A 290 15.04 -4.15 2.84
N TYR A 291 14.37 -4.53 3.93
CA TYR A 291 14.96 -4.50 5.28
C TYR A 291 16.07 -5.55 5.44
N ASP A 292 15.95 -6.68 4.72
CA ASP A 292 16.81 -7.86 4.86
C ASP A 292 16.90 -8.37 6.31
N PRO A 293 15.78 -8.90 6.85
CA PRO A 293 15.70 -9.29 8.25
C PRO A 293 16.65 -10.45 8.56
N PRO A 294 17.28 -10.43 9.75
CA PRO A 294 18.02 -11.58 10.26
C PRO A 294 17.07 -12.77 10.50
N ARG A 295 17.62 -13.97 10.69
CA ARG A 295 16.77 -15.16 10.91
C ARG A 295 15.93 -14.96 12.18
N LEU A 296 14.63 -15.22 12.11
CA LEU A 296 13.73 -15.10 13.27
C LEU A 296 14.20 -15.94 14.47
N GLU A 297 14.80 -17.10 14.20
CA GLU A 297 15.35 -17.98 15.25
C GLU A 297 16.63 -17.42 15.89
N GLU A 298 17.41 -16.60 15.17
CA GLU A 298 18.53 -15.87 15.76
C GLU A 298 18.03 -14.73 16.65
N ILE A 299 16.95 -14.05 16.25
CA ILE A 299 16.29 -13.03 17.07
C ILE A 299 15.73 -13.66 18.36
N ALA A 300 14.98 -14.76 18.26
CA ALA A 300 14.43 -15.46 19.43
C ALA A 300 15.53 -15.91 20.40
N ARG A 301 16.62 -16.49 19.89
CA ARG A 301 17.78 -16.86 20.71
C ARG A 301 18.46 -15.62 21.34
N ALA A 302 18.58 -14.52 20.61
CA ALA A 302 19.12 -13.28 21.15
C ALA A 302 18.22 -12.71 22.26
N GLU A 303 16.89 -12.75 22.10
CA GLU A 303 15.95 -12.33 23.13
C GLU A 303 16.02 -13.20 24.38
N GLU A 304 16.12 -14.52 24.23
CA GLU A 304 16.29 -15.47 25.33
C GLU A 304 17.61 -15.21 26.08
N THR A 305 18.71 -14.99 25.37
CA THR A 305 20.01 -14.68 26.00
C THR A 305 19.98 -13.35 26.75
N VAL A 306 19.35 -12.32 26.18
CA VAL A 306 19.17 -11.02 26.85
C VAL A 306 18.23 -11.14 28.06
N ALA A 307 17.14 -11.91 27.95
CA ALA A 307 16.23 -12.15 29.06
C ALA A 307 16.93 -12.91 30.20
N TRP A 308 17.75 -13.91 29.87
CA TRP A 308 18.59 -14.62 30.81
C TRP A 308 19.59 -13.66 31.49
N MET A 309 20.27 -12.80 30.74
CA MET A 309 21.17 -11.79 31.31
C MET A 309 20.45 -10.80 32.23
N ARG A 310 19.24 -10.35 31.85
CA ARG A 310 18.40 -9.47 32.69
C ARG A 310 17.99 -10.17 33.99
N ARG A 311 17.54 -11.42 33.92
CA ARG A 311 17.19 -12.23 35.10
C ARG A 311 18.39 -12.41 36.01
N GLN A 312 19.57 -12.70 35.46
CA GLN A 312 20.82 -12.80 36.23
C GLN A 312 21.21 -11.47 36.88
N ALA A 313 21.10 -10.34 36.17
CA ALA A 313 21.36 -9.02 36.73
C ALA A 313 20.37 -8.65 37.84
N GLU A 314 19.09 -9.04 37.73
CA GLU A 314 18.09 -8.83 38.76
C GLU A 314 18.35 -9.69 40.00
N ILE A 315 18.67 -10.98 39.83
CA ILE A 315 19.11 -11.86 40.92
C ILE A 315 20.34 -11.24 41.60
N GLU A 316 21.31 -10.74 40.85
CA GLU A 316 22.49 -10.10 41.43
C GLU A 316 22.14 -8.81 42.20
N ARG A 317 21.20 -7.99 41.71
CA ARG A 317 20.70 -6.82 42.45
C ARG A 317 20.04 -7.23 43.76
N VAL A 318 19.19 -8.26 43.75
CA VAL A 318 18.52 -8.79 44.96
C VAL A 318 19.53 -9.34 45.96
N VAL A 319 20.52 -10.09 45.47
CA VAL A 319 21.61 -10.66 46.26
C VAL A 319 22.52 -9.56 46.84
N ARG A 320 22.71 -8.44 46.14
CA ARG A 320 23.52 -7.30 46.63
C ARG A 320 22.78 -6.35 47.58
N ARG A 321 21.44 -6.33 47.58
CA ARG A 321 20.62 -5.34 48.31
C ARG A 321 20.77 -5.36 49.85
N GLY A 322 21.49 -6.32 50.42
CA GLY A 322 21.74 -6.39 51.86
C GLY A 322 20.47 -6.67 52.69
N PRO A 323 20.59 -6.88 54.01
CA PRO A 323 19.45 -7.14 54.90
C PRO A 323 18.66 -5.86 55.26
N GLY A 324 18.58 -4.87 54.36
CA GLY A 324 17.88 -3.60 54.62
C GLY A 324 18.65 -2.59 55.50
N SER A 325 19.82 -2.95 56.04
CA SER A 325 20.68 -2.08 56.87
C SER A 325 21.70 -1.24 56.09
N GLY A 326 21.60 -1.22 54.75
CA GLY A 326 22.55 -0.52 53.87
C GLY A 326 23.93 -1.19 53.72
N ARG A 327 24.17 -2.34 54.37
CA ARG A 327 25.43 -3.10 54.27
C ARG A 327 25.30 -4.30 53.31
N PRO A 328 26.29 -4.54 52.42
CA PRO A 328 26.27 -5.69 51.51
C PRO A 328 26.44 -7.03 52.26
N TYR A 329 25.89 -8.11 51.72
CA TYR A 329 26.02 -9.47 52.27
C TYR A 329 27.45 -10.02 52.14
N SER A 330 27.86 -10.88 53.10
CA SER A 330 29.12 -11.63 53.02
C SER A 330 29.13 -12.58 51.80
N PRO A 331 30.32 -12.96 51.27
CA PRO A 331 30.43 -13.82 50.09
C PRO A 331 29.70 -15.18 50.24
N VAL A 332 29.71 -15.75 51.46
CA VAL A 332 29.06 -17.02 51.78
C VAL A 332 27.54 -16.93 51.68
N VAL A 333 26.93 -15.88 52.25
CA VAL A 333 25.47 -15.66 52.21
C VAL A 333 25.00 -15.38 50.78
N ARG A 334 25.84 -14.72 49.96
CA ARG A 334 25.56 -14.52 48.54
C ARG A 334 25.53 -15.84 47.75
N GLY A 335 26.43 -16.77 48.05
CA GLY A 335 26.47 -18.09 47.40
C GLY A 335 25.22 -18.92 47.69
N VAL A 336 24.83 -19.03 48.97
CA VAL A 336 23.62 -19.77 49.38
C VAL A 336 22.36 -19.19 48.75
N ARG A 337 22.24 -17.86 48.71
CA ARG A 337 21.07 -17.19 48.15
C ARG A 337 20.98 -17.30 46.63
N ARG A 338 22.10 -17.35 45.90
CA ARG A 338 22.09 -17.65 44.46
C ARG A 338 21.47 -19.02 44.18
N GLY A 339 21.86 -20.04 44.93
CA GLY A 339 21.32 -21.40 44.79
C GLY A 339 19.81 -21.53 45.07
N LEU A 340 19.20 -20.58 45.79
CA LEU A 340 17.75 -20.53 46.01
C LEU A 340 16.97 -19.98 44.80
N TYR A 341 17.64 -19.29 43.86
CA TYR A 341 17.02 -18.65 42.69
C TYR A 341 17.40 -19.30 41.35
N ASP A 342 18.31 -20.28 41.34
CA ASP A 342 18.82 -20.99 40.14
C ASP A 342 17.88 -22.11 39.62
N TYR A 343 16.58 -22.10 39.97
CA TYR A 343 15.56 -23.03 39.44
C TYR A 343 14.66 -22.38 38.36
#